data_AF-A0A956D835-F1
#
_entry.id   AF-A0A956D835-F1
#
_cell.length_a   1.000
_cell.length_b   1.000
_cell.length_c   1.000
_cell.angle_alpha   90.00
_cell.angle_beta   90.00
_cell.angle_gamma   90.00
#
_symmetry.space_group_name_H-M   'P 1'
#
loop_
_entity.id
_entity.type
_entity.pdbx_description
1 polymer ?
#
loop_
_entity_poly.entity_id
_entity_poly.type
_entity_poly.pdbx_seq_one_letter_code
_entity_poly.pdbx_strand_id
1 'polypeptide(L)'
;MLRTGLPLLLLLAGCKVFDASLIEPGGDAGPTDAAMPDTGTSQPDAGPVATCPDGTPLRRPPARPTSSDSGDQQLVMGLRDIRLRQTSEAWRDIGLDLDGLCTNTALSDVECQPPSDVGVQIDGNAGIDNAFHSLFDVIDLVFPSLASTAGMVSAGGVGVVVLQIDGWNGMDDDAQVDVRLTQSVAGTTGGADDEAAPPVEFVNYEPFVPGTMTPLDPPAWDGNDWLWVREETFFMGDTERPRVRDTNAYIANRQLVMRLPDRAEIIFAGEDQGINVQLTDAYVIGTFDETFTRLSPVTVAGRWSVLDLLETASSVNICSGDTEYDILQRKLDEVADVRATPNTGGPTATCDAVSIGVTFEGYRVRIAGLEPGNPLPDGCE
;
A
#
# COMPACT_ATOMS: atom_id res chain seq x y z
N MET A 1 -42.62 63.04 -14.11
CA MET A 1 -41.66 62.75 -15.21
C MET A 1 -40.38 62.27 -14.57
N LEU A 2 -40.22 60.95 -14.46
CA LEU A 2 -39.15 60.28 -13.72
C LEU A 2 -38.67 59.07 -14.53
N ARG A 3 -37.35 59.06 -14.81
CA ARG A 3 -36.36 57.96 -14.88
C ARG A 3 -36.79 56.59 -15.47
N THR A 4 -36.30 56.19 -16.65
CA THR A 4 -35.03 55.40 -16.87
C THR A 4 -34.85 54.30 -15.82
N GLY A 5 -34.96 52.99 -16.07
CA GLY A 5 -34.55 52.20 -17.24
C GLY A 5 -33.34 51.36 -16.83
N LEU A 6 -33.57 50.17 -16.25
CA LEU A 6 -32.53 49.20 -15.85
C LEU A 6 -32.92 47.82 -16.42
N PRO A 7 -32.10 47.17 -17.25
CA PRO A 7 -32.41 45.84 -17.77
C PRO A 7 -31.96 44.75 -16.78
N LEU A 8 -32.85 43.78 -16.59
CA LEU A 8 -32.68 42.54 -15.83
C LEU A 8 -31.83 41.56 -16.66
N LEU A 9 -30.66 41.17 -16.14
CA LEU A 9 -29.79 40.16 -16.74
C LEU A 9 -30.34 38.76 -16.39
N LEU A 10 -30.68 37.96 -17.40
CA LEU A 10 -31.05 36.55 -17.26
C LEU A 10 -29.78 35.70 -16.99
N LEU A 11 -29.76 34.99 -15.86
CA LEU A 11 -28.85 33.86 -15.61
C LEU A 11 -29.52 32.57 -16.11
N LEU A 12 -28.91 31.94 -17.10
CA LEU A 12 -29.26 30.59 -17.58
C LEU A 12 -28.71 29.55 -16.60
N ALA A 13 -29.59 28.92 -15.83
CA ALA A 13 -29.29 27.70 -15.10
C ALA A 13 -29.44 26.50 -16.05
N GLY A 14 -28.35 25.77 -16.31
CA GLY A 14 -28.36 24.52 -17.05
C GLY A 14 -28.79 23.36 -16.14
N CYS A 15 -30.04 22.90 -16.27
CA CYS A 15 -30.49 21.64 -15.68
C CYS A 15 -29.93 20.47 -16.49
N LYS A 16 -29.14 19.58 -15.87
CA LYS A 16 -28.94 18.22 -16.39
C LYS A 16 -30.17 17.40 -16.03
N VAL A 17 -31.04 17.18 -17.01
CA VAL A 17 -32.17 16.26 -16.90
C VAL A 17 -31.63 14.85 -17.12
N PHE A 18 -31.65 14.04 -16.07
CA PHE A 18 -31.50 12.60 -16.17
C PHE A 18 -32.82 12.02 -16.70
N ASP A 19 -32.77 11.36 -17.86
CA ASP A 19 -33.92 10.74 -18.51
C ASP A 19 -33.90 9.23 -18.27
N ALA A 20 -34.71 8.77 -17.31
CA ALA A 20 -34.85 7.36 -16.96
C ALA A 20 -35.58 6.53 -18.04
N SER A 21 -36.04 7.14 -19.15
CA SER A 21 -36.69 6.42 -20.25
C SER A 21 -35.73 5.79 -21.27
N LEU A 22 -34.41 5.99 -21.11
CA LEU A 22 -33.36 5.31 -21.89
C LEU A 22 -32.92 3.96 -21.30
N ILE A 23 -33.56 3.49 -20.23
CA ILE A 23 -33.35 2.13 -19.72
C ILE A 23 -34.33 1.20 -20.46
N GLU A 24 -33.82 0.45 -21.44
CA GLU A 24 -34.60 -0.61 -22.08
C GLU A 24 -34.93 -1.71 -21.07
N PRO A 25 -36.19 -2.18 -20.98
CA PRO A 25 -36.56 -3.24 -20.07
C PRO A 25 -36.18 -4.60 -20.65
N GLY A 26 -35.32 -5.32 -19.93
CA GLY A 26 -35.33 -6.78 -19.88
C GLY A 26 -34.85 -7.51 -21.14
N GLY A 27 -33.54 -7.46 -21.40
CA GLY A 27 -32.84 -8.57 -22.05
C GLY A 27 -32.47 -9.61 -20.99
N ASP A 28 -33.06 -10.79 -21.10
CA ASP A 28 -32.84 -11.98 -20.27
C ASP A 28 -31.34 -12.30 -20.15
N ALA A 29 -30.72 -11.80 -19.07
CA ALA A 29 -29.40 -12.22 -18.66
C ALA A 29 -29.55 -13.63 -18.08
N GLY A 30 -29.11 -14.62 -18.86
CA GLY A 30 -28.92 -15.98 -18.40
C GLY A 30 -28.11 -16.02 -17.10
N PRO A 31 -28.13 -17.16 -16.38
CA PRO A 31 -27.53 -17.28 -15.05
C PRO A 31 -26.11 -16.72 -15.10
N THR A 32 -25.91 -15.66 -14.34
CA THR A 32 -24.60 -15.07 -14.09
C THR A 32 -23.79 -16.17 -13.43
N ASP A 33 -22.80 -16.69 -14.15
CA ASP A 33 -21.80 -17.59 -13.59
C ASP A 33 -21.13 -16.83 -12.44
N ALA A 34 -21.62 -17.10 -11.23
CA ALA A 34 -20.93 -16.78 -10.01
C ALA A 34 -19.51 -17.29 -10.17
N ALA A 35 -18.54 -16.38 -9.98
CA ALA A 35 -17.11 -16.58 -10.04
C ALA A 35 -16.74 -18.06 -9.92
N MET A 36 -16.29 -18.66 -11.03
CA MET A 36 -15.56 -19.91 -10.91
C MET A 36 -14.40 -19.64 -9.94
N PRO A 37 -14.26 -20.42 -8.85
CA PRO A 37 -13.05 -20.34 -8.05
C PRO A 37 -11.89 -20.57 -9.00
N ASP A 38 -10.89 -19.71 -8.92
CA ASP A 38 -9.64 -19.87 -9.65
C ASP A 38 -9.05 -21.20 -9.22
N THR A 39 -9.30 -22.23 -10.05
CA THR A 39 -8.80 -23.60 -9.88
C THR A 39 -7.51 -23.77 -10.66
N GLY A 40 -6.92 -22.68 -11.15
CA GLY A 40 -5.53 -22.66 -11.56
C GLY A 40 -4.69 -23.16 -10.40
N THR A 41 -3.90 -24.21 -10.63
CA THR A 41 -2.83 -24.59 -9.72
C THR A 41 -1.98 -23.34 -9.51
N SER A 42 -2.00 -22.79 -8.29
CA SER A 42 -1.16 -21.65 -7.95
C SER A 42 0.27 -21.97 -8.36
N GLN A 43 0.88 -21.08 -9.14
CA GLN A 43 2.29 -21.20 -9.45
C GLN A 43 3.02 -21.28 -8.10
N PRO A 44 3.93 -22.25 -7.90
CA PRO A 44 4.68 -22.32 -6.66
C PRO A 44 5.44 -21.00 -6.50
N ASP A 45 5.17 -20.26 -5.42
CA ASP A 45 5.86 -19.01 -5.08
C ASP A 45 7.37 -19.23 -4.85
N ALA A 46 7.78 -20.50 -4.68
CA ALA A 46 9.16 -20.93 -4.77
C ALA A 46 9.47 -21.57 -6.13
N GLY A 47 10.02 -20.76 -7.03
CA GLY A 47 10.94 -21.29 -8.04
C GLY A 47 12.19 -21.90 -7.36
N PRO A 48 13.06 -22.61 -8.10
CA PRO A 48 14.37 -23.00 -7.58
C PRO A 48 15.07 -21.75 -7.02
N VAL A 49 15.72 -21.90 -5.86
CA VAL A 49 16.47 -20.81 -5.22
C VAL A 49 17.55 -20.33 -6.19
N ALA A 50 17.26 -19.24 -6.89
CA ALA A 50 18.25 -18.56 -7.70
C ALA A 50 19.32 -18.01 -6.75
N THR A 51 20.57 -18.04 -7.20
CA THR A 51 21.73 -17.63 -6.41
C THR A 51 22.54 -16.62 -7.19
N CYS A 52 23.07 -15.63 -6.50
CA CYS A 52 24.13 -14.80 -7.04
C CYS A 52 25.34 -15.65 -7.47
N PRO A 53 26.23 -15.14 -8.34
CA PRO A 53 27.42 -15.89 -8.77
C PRO A 53 28.39 -16.28 -7.64
N ASP A 54 28.30 -15.62 -6.48
CA ASP A 54 29.04 -15.97 -5.26
C ASP A 54 28.40 -17.12 -4.45
N GLY A 55 27.25 -17.63 -4.90
CA GLY A 55 26.48 -18.69 -4.26
C GLY A 55 25.45 -18.21 -3.24
N THR A 56 25.32 -16.90 -2.99
CA THR A 56 24.34 -16.34 -2.07
C THR A 56 22.92 -16.52 -2.63
N PRO A 57 21.98 -17.14 -1.90
CA PRO A 57 20.57 -17.21 -2.30
C PRO A 57 19.96 -15.83 -2.50
N LEU A 58 19.19 -15.66 -3.57
CA LEU A 58 18.40 -14.45 -3.80
C LEU A 58 17.28 -14.31 -2.76
N ARG A 59 16.98 -13.07 -2.38
CA ARG A 59 15.93 -12.74 -1.42
C ARG A 59 14.55 -12.83 -2.08
N ARG A 60 13.93 -13.99 -1.99
CA ARG A 60 12.56 -14.23 -2.47
C ARG A 60 11.59 -14.50 -1.31
N PRO A 61 10.27 -14.42 -1.53
CA PRO A 61 9.31 -14.97 -0.58
C PRO A 61 9.66 -16.43 -0.21
N PRO A 62 9.46 -16.86 1.05
CA PRO A 62 9.71 -18.23 1.45
C PRO A 62 8.86 -19.22 0.65
N ALA A 63 9.28 -20.48 0.57
CA ALA A 63 8.46 -21.49 -0.10
C ALA A 63 7.13 -21.71 0.64
N ARG A 64 6.05 -21.78 -0.12
CA ARG A 64 4.73 -22.16 0.39
C ARG A 64 4.77 -23.55 1.05
N PRO A 65 4.18 -23.72 2.24
CA PRO A 65 4.03 -25.03 2.85
C PRO A 65 3.16 -25.96 1.97
N THR A 66 3.42 -27.26 2.04
CA THR A 66 2.69 -28.25 1.23
C THR A 66 1.47 -28.84 1.95
N SER A 67 1.36 -28.65 3.26
CA SER A 67 0.23 -29.13 4.06
C SER A 67 -0.86 -28.06 4.12
N SER A 68 -2.01 -28.33 3.48
CA SER A 68 -3.22 -27.52 3.70
C SER A 68 -3.94 -28.03 4.93
N ASP A 69 -3.97 -27.22 5.99
CA ASP A 69 -4.86 -27.45 7.12
C ASP A 69 -5.88 -26.32 7.10
N SER A 70 -7.17 -26.64 6.99
CA SER A 70 -8.23 -25.63 7.02
C SER A 70 -8.30 -24.98 8.40
N GLY A 71 -8.18 -23.66 8.46
CA GLY A 71 -8.40 -22.88 9.68
C GLY A 71 -9.73 -22.13 9.70
N ASP A 72 -10.11 -21.66 10.88
CA ASP A 72 -11.28 -20.81 11.14
C ASP A 72 -10.93 -19.55 11.95
N GLN A 73 -9.65 -19.33 12.23
CA GLN A 73 -9.20 -18.18 13.01
C GLN A 73 -9.06 -16.93 12.13
N GLN A 74 -9.31 -15.78 12.76
CA GLN A 74 -9.07 -14.47 12.19
C GLN A 74 -8.03 -13.72 13.02
N LEU A 75 -7.12 -13.03 12.32
CA LEU A 75 -6.21 -12.04 12.90
C LEU A 75 -6.41 -10.71 12.18
N VAL A 76 -6.33 -9.61 12.92
CA VAL A 76 -6.28 -8.26 12.33
C VAL A 76 -5.05 -7.55 12.85
N MET A 77 -4.20 -7.11 11.94
CA MET A 77 -2.92 -6.47 12.22
C MET A 77 -2.91 -5.04 11.67
N GLY A 78 -2.72 -4.04 12.52
CA GLY A 78 -2.44 -2.66 12.12
C GLY A 78 -0.94 -2.43 11.99
N LEU A 79 -0.50 -1.92 10.84
CA LEU A 79 0.90 -1.65 10.51
C LEU A 79 1.26 -0.18 10.74
N ARG A 80 2.13 0.08 11.71
CA ARG A 80 2.63 1.41 12.06
C ARG A 80 4.14 1.48 11.93
N ASP A 81 4.72 2.63 12.28
CA ASP A 81 6.16 2.86 12.31
C ASP A 81 6.82 2.60 10.95
N ILE A 82 6.23 3.15 9.89
CA ILE A 82 6.79 3.04 8.54
C ILE A 82 8.22 3.61 8.50
N ARG A 83 9.17 2.76 8.11
CA ARG A 83 10.57 3.15 7.98
C ARG A 83 10.88 3.55 6.54
N LEU A 84 10.61 4.81 6.24
CA LEU A 84 10.95 5.44 4.97
C LEU A 84 12.43 5.81 4.88
N ARG A 85 13.02 6.30 5.98
CA ARG A 85 14.43 6.67 6.03
C ARG A 85 15.31 5.43 6.24
N GLN A 86 16.10 5.10 5.22
CA GLN A 86 16.92 3.89 5.16
C GLN A 86 18.42 4.21 5.10
N THR A 87 18.87 5.07 6.02
CA THR A 87 20.26 5.55 6.03
C THR A 87 21.28 4.41 6.20
N SER A 88 22.52 4.68 5.76
CA SER A 88 23.67 3.77 5.85
C SER A 88 23.44 2.48 5.05
N GLU A 89 23.68 1.32 5.66
CA GLU A 89 23.59 0.01 5.00
C GLU A 89 22.21 -0.65 5.22
N ALA A 90 21.27 0.01 5.90
CA ALA A 90 19.99 -0.60 6.27
C ALA A 90 19.11 -0.97 5.06
N TRP A 91 19.17 -0.17 3.99
CA TRP A 91 18.43 -0.46 2.75
C TRP A 91 18.84 -1.80 2.12
N ARG A 92 20.07 -2.27 2.38
CA ARG A 92 20.58 -3.54 1.83
C ARG A 92 19.84 -4.76 2.34
N ASP A 93 19.12 -4.63 3.45
CA ASP A 93 18.37 -5.73 4.08
C ASP A 93 16.85 -5.51 3.99
N ILE A 94 16.39 -4.47 3.29
CA ILE A 94 14.98 -4.10 3.15
C ILE A 94 14.56 -4.29 1.70
N GLY A 95 13.62 -5.22 1.46
CA GLY A 95 13.07 -5.47 0.13
C GLY A 95 13.17 -6.94 -0.28
N LEU A 96 13.07 -7.16 -1.59
CA LEU A 96 13.17 -8.45 -2.26
C LEU A 96 14.05 -8.30 -3.50
N ASP A 97 14.57 -9.42 -3.98
CA ASP A 97 15.02 -9.56 -5.36
C ASP A 97 13.79 -9.59 -6.27
N LEU A 98 13.64 -8.56 -7.10
CA LEU A 98 12.52 -8.37 -8.00
C LEU A 98 12.86 -8.86 -9.41
N ASP A 99 14.11 -8.73 -9.86
CA ASP A 99 14.50 -9.00 -11.25
C ASP A 99 15.22 -10.34 -11.49
N GLY A 100 15.66 -11.02 -10.43
CA GLY A 100 16.33 -12.32 -10.49
C GLY A 100 17.82 -12.22 -10.79
N LEU A 101 18.40 -11.03 -10.69
CA LEU A 101 19.79 -10.75 -10.99
C LEU A 101 20.53 -10.30 -9.72
N CYS A 102 21.84 -10.11 -9.86
CA CYS A 102 22.68 -9.59 -8.78
C CYS A 102 23.57 -8.49 -9.35
N THR A 103 23.14 -7.25 -9.23
CA THR A 103 23.89 -6.07 -9.64
C THR A 103 24.89 -5.67 -8.56
N ASN A 104 26.17 -5.66 -8.89
CA ASN A 104 27.22 -5.16 -7.99
C ASN A 104 28.42 -4.58 -8.76
N THR A 105 29.40 -4.06 -8.04
CA THR A 105 30.59 -3.43 -8.66
C THR A 105 31.41 -4.37 -9.55
N ALA A 106 31.29 -5.69 -9.39
CA ALA A 106 31.98 -6.69 -10.20
C ALA A 106 31.11 -7.30 -11.31
N LEU A 107 29.78 -7.18 -11.20
CA LEU A 107 28.78 -7.79 -12.08
C LEU A 107 27.72 -6.74 -12.42
N SER A 108 27.70 -6.30 -13.68
CA SER A 108 26.72 -5.34 -14.20
C SER A 108 25.54 -6.04 -14.88
N ASP A 109 25.11 -7.17 -14.36
CA ASP A 109 23.92 -7.84 -14.85
C ASP A 109 22.71 -7.09 -14.30
N VAL A 110 21.92 -6.50 -15.19
CA VAL A 110 20.77 -5.65 -14.85
C VAL A 110 19.59 -6.00 -15.73
N GLU A 111 18.37 -5.82 -15.21
CA GLU A 111 17.15 -6.01 -15.99
C GLU A 111 17.07 -5.01 -17.16
N CYS A 112 17.50 -3.77 -16.94
CA CYS A 112 17.38 -2.68 -17.88
C CYS A 112 18.47 -1.61 -17.65
N GLN A 113 18.57 -0.66 -18.57
CA GLN A 113 19.45 0.49 -18.43
C GLN A 113 18.67 1.69 -17.87
N PRO A 114 19.18 2.40 -16.84
CA PRO A 114 18.55 3.62 -16.37
C PRO A 114 18.45 4.64 -17.53
N PRO A 115 17.42 5.49 -17.55
CA PRO A 115 17.31 6.57 -18.54
C PRO A 115 18.50 7.54 -18.53
N SER A 116 19.18 7.68 -17.39
CA SER A 116 20.35 8.55 -17.21
C SER A 116 21.70 7.81 -17.36
N ASP A 117 22.77 8.58 -17.55
CA ASP A 117 24.16 8.07 -17.66
C ASP A 117 24.85 7.87 -16.30
N VAL A 118 24.13 7.96 -15.17
CA VAL A 118 24.74 8.02 -13.80
C VAL A 118 25.22 6.64 -13.29
N GLY A 119 24.94 5.58 -14.05
CA GLY A 119 25.29 4.20 -13.72
C GLY A 119 24.13 3.45 -13.09
N VAL A 120 24.26 2.12 -13.04
CA VAL A 120 23.21 1.23 -12.53
C VAL A 120 23.16 1.26 -11.01
N GLN A 121 21.97 1.04 -10.45
CA GLN A 121 21.82 0.84 -9.01
C GLN A 121 22.48 -0.47 -8.59
N ILE A 122 23.02 -0.51 -7.38
CA ILE A 122 23.66 -1.71 -6.82
C ILE A 122 22.68 -2.36 -5.87
N ASP A 123 22.58 -3.68 -5.95
CA ASP A 123 21.68 -4.44 -5.10
C ASP A 123 22.14 -4.44 -3.64
N GLY A 124 21.17 -4.69 -2.77
CA GLY A 124 21.36 -5.04 -1.39
C GLY A 124 21.96 -6.45 -1.21
N ASN A 125 21.92 -6.91 0.03
CA ASN A 125 22.30 -8.28 0.36
C ASN A 125 21.33 -9.25 -0.31
N ALA A 126 21.82 -10.40 -0.78
CA ALA A 126 20.99 -11.41 -1.44
C ALA A 126 20.21 -10.87 -2.68
N GLY A 127 20.78 -9.94 -3.44
CA GLY A 127 20.18 -9.39 -4.67
C GLY A 127 18.94 -8.54 -4.43
N ILE A 128 18.81 -7.91 -3.25
CA ILE A 128 17.65 -7.07 -2.95
C ILE A 128 17.65 -5.83 -3.83
N ASP A 129 16.56 -5.63 -4.59
CA ASP A 129 16.29 -4.41 -5.35
C ASP A 129 15.58 -3.40 -4.44
N ASN A 130 16.22 -2.27 -4.15
CA ASN A 130 15.62 -1.20 -3.33
C ASN A 130 16.21 0.18 -3.63
N ALA A 131 16.18 0.61 -4.90
CA ALA A 131 16.62 1.92 -5.35
C ALA A 131 15.85 3.09 -4.70
N PHE A 132 14.68 2.82 -4.08
CA PHE A 132 13.94 3.80 -3.29
C PHE A 132 14.79 4.48 -2.21
N HIS A 133 15.80 3.82 -1.64
CA HIS A 133 16.69 4.45 -0.66
C HIS A 133 17.35 5.73 -1.22
N SER A 134 17.76 5.71 -2.49
CA SER A 134 18.41 6.83 -3.17
C SER A 134 17.44 7.93 -3.55
N LEU A 135 16.18 7.57 -3.83
CA LEU A 135 15.10 8.52 -4.08
C LEU A 135 14.71 9.24 -2.78
N PHE A 136 14.59 8.50 -1.68
CA PHE A 136 14.16 9.05 -0.40
C PHE A 136 15.12 10.11 0.14
N ASP A 137 16.42 10.02 -0.11
CA ASP A 137 17.38 11.07 0.26
C ASP A 137 17.05 12.43 -0.37
N VAL A 138 16.49 12.44 -1.59
CA VAL A 138 16.04 13.68 -2.26
C VAL A 138 14.67 14.11 -1.73
N ILE A 139 13.76 13.17 -1.51
CA ILE A 139 12.46 13.45 -0.89
C ILE A 139 12.64 14.08 0.49
N ASP A 140 13.55 13.56 1.31
CA ASP A 140 13.85 14.05 2.67
C ASP A 140 14.50 15.44 2.64
N LEU A 141 15.21 15.80 1.57
CA LEU A 141 15.74 17.16 1.39
C LEU A 141 14.63 18.18 1.15
N VAL A 142 13.60 17.80 0.39
CA VAL A 142 12.45 18.66 0.06
C VAL A 142 11.41 18.65 1.19
N PHE A 143 11.20 17.50 1.83
CA PHE A 143 10.22 17.25 2.89
C PHE A 143 10.87 16.62 4.13
N PRO A 144 11.67 17.37 4.89
CA PRO A 144 12.47 16.82 5.99
C PRO A 144 11.66 16.24 7.16
N SER A 145 10.36 16.53 7.21
CA SER A 145 9.44 16.02 8.22
C SER A 145 8.61 14.83 7.75
N LEU A 146 8.66 14.42 6.47
CA LEU A 146 7.75 13.40 5.91
C LEU A 146 7.77 12.11 6.73
N ALA A 147 8.95 11.55 7.00
CA ALA A 147 9.09 10.33 7.79
C ALA A 147 8.57 10.50 9.23
N SER A 148 8.87 11.64 9.88
CA SER A 148 8.39 11.89 11.25
C SER A 148 6.88 12.12 11.30
N THR A 149 6.30 12.79 10.31
CA THR A 149 4.86 13.03 10.20
C THR A 149 4.14 11.71 9.96
N ALA A 150 4.62 10.89 9.02
CA ALA A 150 4.07 9.56 8.78
C ALA A 150 4.12 8.67 10.04
N GLY A 151 5.23 8.74 10.80
CA GLY A 151 5.37 8.07 12.09
C GLY A 151 4.36 8.56 13.13
N MET A 152 4.19 9.88 13.30
CA MET A 152 3.22 10.44 14.26
C MET A 152 1.77 10.12 13.90
N VAL A 153 1.40 10.28 12.63
CA VAL A 153 0.03 10.04 12.14
C VAL A 153 -0.32 8.55 12.29
N SER A 154 0.58 7.65 11.91
CA SER A 154 0.38 6.20 12.10
C SER A 154 0.35 5.81 13.58
N ALA A 155 1.16 6.44 14.45
CA ALA A 155 1.09 6.21 15.89
C ALA A 155 -0.26 6.64 16.50
N GLY A 156 -0.90 7.67 15.92
CA GLY A 156 -2.27 8.10 16.26
C GLY A 156 -3.38 7.22 15.68
N GLY A 157 -3.06 6.18 14.91
CA GLY A 157 -4.07 5.30 14.31
C GLY A 157 -4.68 5.83 13.02
N VAL A 158 -4.11 6.86 12.40
CA VAL A 158 -4.59 7.45 11.14
C VAL A 158 -3.75 6.94 9.98
N GLY A 159 -4.38 6.55 8.86
CA GLY A 159 -3.69 6.08 7.67
C GLY A 159 -2.88 4.79 7.85
N VAL A 160 -3.15 4.02 8.92
CA VAL A 160 -2.48 2.77 9.25
C VAL A 160 -2.94 1.71 8.26
N VAL A 161 -2.01 0.99 7.64
CA VAL A 161 -2.36 -0.18 6.81
C VAL A 161 -2.85 -1.29 7.71
N VAL A 162 -4.02 -1.85 7.43
CA VAL A 162 -4.64 -2.92 8.21
C VAL A 162 -4.69 -4.18 7.36
N LEU A 163 -4.09 -5.26 7.87
CA LEU A 163 -4.17 -6.60 7.31
C LEU A 163 -5.20 -7.41 8.09
N GLN A 164 -6.24 -7.89 7.43
CA GLN A 164 -7.17 -8.86 7.99
C GLN A 164 -6.86 -10.22 7.38
N ILE A 165 -6.55 -11.20 8.23
CA ILE A 165 -6.09 -12.54 7.86
C ILE A 165 -7.18 -13.51 8.32
N ASP A 166 -7.84 -14.15 7.36
CA ASP A 166 -8.94 -15.08 7.59
C ASP A 166 -8.54 -16.51 7.22
N GLY A 167 -9.16 -17.48 7.89
CA GLY A 167 -8.98 -18.91 7.60
C GLY A 167 -7.68 -19.51 8.11
N TRP A 168 -6.97 -18.83 9.02
CA TRP A 168 -5.71 -19.31 9.58
C TRP A 168 -5.92 -20.47 10.56
N ASN A 169 -5.07 -21.50 10.46
CA ASN A 169 -5.12 -22.71 11.26
C ASN A 169 -4.52 -22.58 12.68
N GLY A 170 -3.90 -21.45 13.01
CA GLY A 170 -3.27 -21.20 14.31
C GLY A 170 -1.83 -21.71 14.45
N MET A 171 -1.21 -22.18 13.37
CA MET A 171 0.11 -22.80 13.35
C MET A 171 1.16 -21.93 12.65
N ASP A 172 2.43 -22.30 12.84
CA ASP A 172 3.59 -21.66 12.19
C ASP A 172 3.58 -21.78 10.67
N ASP A 173 2.93 -22.82 10.12
CA ASP A 173 2.80 -23.06 8.70
C ASP A 173 1.31 -23.19 8.34
N ASP A 174 0.89 -22.45 7.32
CA ASP A 174 -0.43 -22.54 6.72
C ASP A 174 -0.30 -22.33 5.21
N ALA A 175 -0.63 -23.35 4.41
CA ALA A 175 -0.49 -23.30 2.96
C ALA A 175 -1.44 -22.31 2.29
N GLN A 176 -2.51 -21.88 2.97
CA GLN A 176 -3.47 -20.94 2.41
C GLN A 176 -4.22 -20.16 3.49
N VAL A 177 -4.12 -18.83 3.42
CA VAL A 177 -4.97 -17.88 4.16
C VAL A 177 -5.56 -16.85 3.19
N ASP A 178 -6.66 -16.22 3.58
CA ASP A 178 -7.25 -15.09 2.85
C ASP A 178 -6.82 -13.80 3.52
N VAL A 179 -6.10 -12.93 2.80
CA VAL A 179 -5.60 -11.67 3.36
C VAL A 179 -6.26 -10.50 2.64
N ARG A 180 -6.86 -9.61 3.42
CA ARG A 180 -7.46 -8.35 2.96
C ARG A 180 -6.60 -7.21 3.46
N LEU A 181 -6.38 -6.21 2.61
CA LEU A 181 -5.67 -4.98 2.97
C LEU A 181 -6.62 -3.80 2.89
N THR A 182 -6.69 -3.05 3.98
CA THR A 182 -7.42 -1.78 4.09
C THR A 182 -6.56 -0.77 4.84
N GLN A 183 -7.10 0.41 5.14
CA GLN A 183 -6.41 1.51 5.78
C GLN A 183 -7.32 2.15 6.82
N SER A 184 -6.77 2.62 7.94
CA SER A 184 -7.56 3.30 8.96
C SER A 184 -7.81 4.77 8.60
N VAL A 185 -8.98 5.26 8.98
CA VAL A 185 -9.28 6.69 9.08
C VAL A 185 -8.81 7.21 10.43
N ALA A 186 -9.08 6.45 11.50
CA ALA A 186 -8.65 6.76 12.84
C ALA A 186 -8.58 5.51 13.72
N GLY A 187 -7.98 5.65 14.90
CA GLY A 187 -7.96 4.62 15.92
C GLY A 187 -8.18 5.19 17.32
N THR A 188 -8.61 4.33 18.24
CA THR A 188 -8.68 4.62 19.67
C THR A 188 -8.18 3.45 20.49
N THR A 189 -7.73 3.72 21.71
CA THR A 189 -7.48 2.68 22.70
C THR A 189 -8.78 1.92 23.05
N GLY A 190 -8.64 0.63 23.36
CA GLY A 190 -9.72 -0.23 23.83
C GLY A 190 -9.26 -1.11 24.99
N GLY A 191 -10.20 -1.56 25.81
CA GLY A 191 -9.95 -2.53 26.88
C GLY A 191 -9.99 -3.98 26.39
N ALA A 192 -9.23 -4.85 27.06
CA ALA A 192 -9.21 -6.29 26.76
C ALA A 192 -10.58 -6.98 26.92
N ASP A 193 -11.41 -6.46 27.83
CA ASP A 193 -12.76 -6.98 28.09
C ASP A 193 -13.85 -6.29 27.24
N ASP A 194 -13.49 -5.34 26.37
CA ASP A 194 -14.47 -4.63 25.54
C ASP A 194 -14.99 -5.55 24.43
N GLU A 195 -16.30 -5.75 24.39
CA GLU A 195 -16.96 -6.56 23.34
C GLU A 195 -17.30 -5.74 22.08
N ALA A 196 -17.26 -4.40 22.17
CA ALA A 196 -17.59 -3.50 21.08
C ALA A 196 -16.75 -2.21 21.15
N ALA A 197 -16.56 -1.57 19.99
CA ALA A 197 -15.93 -0.27 19.92
C ALA A 197 -16.71 0.81 20.71
N PRO A 198 -16.04 1.79 21.30
CA PRO A 198 -16.71 2.92 21.93
C PRO A 198 -17.51 3.72 20.89
N PRO A 199 -18.64 4.33 21.28
CA PRO A 199 -19.38 5.20 20.37
C PRO A 199 -18.55 6.44 20.03
N VAL A 200 -18.60 6.86 18.77
CA VAL A 200 -17.77 7.94 18.22
C VAL A 200 -18.61 8.91 17.40
N GLU A 201 -18.23 10.18 17.41
CA GLU A 201 -18.68 11.22 16.47
C GLU A 201 -17.45 11.71 15.70
N PHE A 202 -17.47 11.57 14.37
CA PHE A 202 -16.39 12.07 13.52
C PHE A 202 -16.60 13.54 13.17
N VAL A 203 -15.60 14.38 13.43
CA VAL A 203 -15.58 15.79 13.03
C VAL A 203 -14.29 16.01 12.26
N ASN A 204 -14.39 16.33 10.97
CA ASN A 204 -13.23 16.46 10.07
C ASN A 204 -12.30 15.24 10.10
N TYR A 205 -12.86 14.03 10.04
CA TYR A 205 -12.12 12.75 10.07
C TYR A 205 -11.43 12.41 11.40
N GLU A 206 -11.55 13.26 12.42
CA GLU A 206 -11.06 12.99 13.77
C GLU A 206 -12.17 12.40 14.66
N PRO A 207 -11.85 11.41 15.52
CA PRO A 207 -12.83 10.77 16.38
C PRO A 207 -13.02 11.52 17.72
N PHE A 208 -14.26 11.89 18.03
CA PHE A 208 -14.65 12.55 19.29
C PHE A 208 -15.64 11.73 20.11
N VAL A 209 -15.65 11.97 21.42
CA VAL A 209 -16.73 11.49 22.30
C VAL A 209 -18.05 12.15 21.88
N PRO A 210 -19.12 11.39 21.59
CA PRO A 210 -20.36 11.91 21.06
C PRO A 210 -20.96 13.06 21.86
N GLY A 211 -21.37 14.13 21.17
CA GLY A 211 -21.96 15.32 21.78
C GLY A 211 -20.96 16.21 22.52
N THR A 212 -19.66 15.98 22.35
CA THR A 212 -18.59 16.79 22.93
C THR A 212 -17.51 17.12 21.89
N MET A 213 -16.59 18.03 22.25
CA MET A 213 -15.37 18.29 21.47
C MET A 213 -14.13 17.67 22.14
N THR A 214 -14.31 16.55 22.86
CA THR A 214 -13.21 15.83 23.49
C THR A 214 -12.74 14.72 22.55
N PRO A 215 -11.50 14.77 22.03
CA PRO A 215 -10.96 13.71 21.19
C PRO A 215 -10.94 12.38 21.95
N LEU A 216 -11.07 11.26 21.24
CA LEU A 216 -10.77 9.95 21.81
C LEU A 216 -9.26 9.81 22.09
N ASP A 217 -8.92 8.97 23.07
CA ASP A 217 -7.53 8.65 23.35
C ASP A 217 -6.92 7.86 22.18
N PRO A 218 -5.69 8.19 21.73
CA PRO A 218 -5.06 7.49 20.62
C PRO A 218 -4.82 6.01 20.96
N PRO A 219 -4.61 5.14 19.95
CA PRO A 219 -4.29 3.73 20.18
C PRO A 219 -3.08 3.54 21.11
N ALA A 220 -3.20 2.61 22.04
CA ALA A 220 -2.13 2.20 22.95
C ALA A 220 -1.16 1.21 22.30
N TRP A 221 -1.57 0.56 21.20
CA TRP A 221 -0.82 -0.47 20.47
C TRP A 221 -0.51 -1.69 21.34
N ASP A 222 -1.48 -2.08 22.17
CA ASP A 222 -1.37 -3.17 23.14
C ASP A 222 -2.09 -4.46 22.73
N GLY A 223 -2.72 -4.45 21.54
CA GLY A 223 -3.48 -5.58 21.00
C GLY A 223 -5.00 -5.39 21.06
N ASN A 224 -5.50 -4.36 21.76
CA ASN A 224 -6.93 -4.15 22.01
C ASN A 224 -7.46 -2.89 21.33
N ASP A 225 -6.67 -2.21 20.53
CA ASP A 225 -7.11 -0.96 19.90
C ASP A 225 -8.21 -1.20 18.87
N TRP A 226 -9.08 -0.20 18.72
CA TRP A 226 -10.16 -0.19 17.73
C TRP A 226 -9.79 0.78 16.60
N LEU A 227 -9.85 0.31 15.36
CA LEU A 227 -9.63 1.11 14.17
C LEU A 227 -10.91 1.20 13.33
N TRP A 228 -11.25 2.42 12.90
CA TRP A 228 -12.24 2.63 11.84
C TRP A 228 -11.51 2.63 10.51
N VAL A 229 -11.93 1.75 9.61
CA VAL A 229 -11.26 1.55 8.32
C VAL A 229 -11.98 2.31 7.21
N ARG A 230 -11.21 2.67 6.19
CA ARG A 230 -11.61 3.54 5.09
C ARG A 230 -12.63 2.86 4.19
N GLU A 231 -13.84 3.41 4.12
CA GLU A 231 -14.95 2.86 3.33
C GLU A 231 -14.57 2.65 1.86
N GLU A 232 -13.79 3.57 1.28
CA GLU A 232 -13.42 3.56 -0.14
C GLU A 232 -12.51 2.37 -0.52
N THR A 233 -11.88 1.73 0.47
CA THR A 233 -11.08 0.51 0.23
C THR A 233 -11.95 -0.73 -0.01
N PHE A 234 -13.27 -0.60 0.08
CA PHE A 234 -14.25 -1.64 -0.17
C PHE A 234 -15.18 -1.27 -1.32
N PHE A 235 -15.67 -2.27 -2.07
CA PHE A 235 -16.66 -2.02 -3.10
C PHE A 235 -18.02 -1.74 -2.46
N MET A 236 -18.53 -0.51 -2.66
CA MET A 236 -19.81 -0.05 -2.11
C MET A 236 -19.90 -0.16 -0.57
N GLY A 237 -18.77 -0.01 0.13
CA GLY A 237 -18.73 -0.13 1.59
C GLY A 237 -19.02 -1.54 2.12
N ASP A 238 -18.86 -2.58 1.30
CA ASP A 238 -19.04 -3.97 1.72
C ASP A 238 -17.70 -4.56 2.21
N THR A 239 -17.58 -4.80 3.52
CA THR A 239 -16.36 -5.34 4.15
C THR A 239 -15.94 -6.71 3.62
N GLU A 240 -16.86 -7.46 3.01
CA GLU A 240 -16.57 -8.75 2.37
C GLU A 240 -16.04 -8.60 0.94
N ARG A 241 -16.02 -7.37 0.41
CA ARG A 241 -15.55 -7.04 -0.94
C ARG A 241 -14.46 -5.97 -0.89
N PRO A 242 -13.31 -6.26 -0.26
CA PRO A 242 -12.14 -5.37 -0.31
C PRO A 242 -11.64 -5.20 -1.74
N ARG A 243 -11.06 -4.04 -2.03
CA ARG A 243 -10.36 -3.77 -3.30
C ARG A 243 -9.00 -4.45 -3.38
N VAL A 244 -8.35 -4.66 -2.23
CA VAL A 244 -7.05 -5.33 -2.13
C VAL A 244 -7.21 -6.61 -1.32
N ARG A 245 -7.07 -7.74 -1.99
CA ARG A 245 -7.25 -9.08 -1.42
C ARG A 245 -6.35 -10.09 -2.11
N ASP A 246 -5.82 -11.01 -1.32
CA ASP A 246 -5.11 -12.19 -1.79
C ASP A 246 -5.73 -13.44 -1.16
N THR A 247 -6.50 -14.20 -1.96
CA THR A 247 -7.10 -15.46 -1.52
C THR A 247 -6.13 -16.64 -1.57
N ASN A 248 -4.90 -16.39 -2.01
CA ASN A 248 -3.83 -17.37 -2.13
C ASN A 248 -2.63 -16.96 -1.27
N ALA A 249 -2.78 -16.05 -0.31
CA ALA A 249 -1.74 -15.78 0.68
C ALA A 249 -1.43 -17.03 1.53
N TYR A 250 -0.31 -17.05 2.24
CA TYR A 250 0.10 -18.19 3.06
C TYR A 250 0.99 -17.75 4.22
N ILE A 251 1.21 -18.65 5.17
CA ILE A 251 2.15 -18.46 6.28
C ILE A 251 3.19 -19.58 6.21
N ALA A 252 4.48 -19.23 6.14
CA ALA A 252 5.58 -20.19 6.11
C ALA A 252 6.58 -19.87 7.22
N ASN A 253 6.79 -20.78 8.17
CA ASN A 253 7.66 -20.58 9.33
C ASN A 253 7.37 -19.26 10.06
N ARG A 254 6.09 -18.97 10.31
CA ARG A 254 5.56 -17.72 10.88
C ARG A 254 5.71 -16.49 10.00
N GLN A 255 6.11 -16.64 8.74
CA GLN A 255 6.14 -15.53 7.79
C GLN A 255 4.86 -15.49 6.98
N LEU A 256 4.01 -14.49 7.23
CA LEU A 256 2.90 -14.17 6.35
C LEU A 256 3.45 -13.68 5.01
N VAL A 257 2.95 -14.23 3.91
CA VAL A 257 3.22 -13.79 2.55
C VAL A 257 1.90 -13.49 1.86
N MET A 258 1.76 -12.25 1.40
CA MET A 258 0.64 -11.78 0.60
C MET A 258 1.19 -11.15 -0.68
N ARG A 259 0.60 -11.47 -1.83
CA ARG A 259 0.82 -10.76 -3.09
C ARG A 259 -0.20 -9.66 -3.24
N LEU A 260 0.25 -8.45 -3.54
CA LEU A 260 -0.65 -7.34 -3.85
C LEU A 260 -1.09 -7.42 -5.32
N PRO A 261 -2.37 -7.17 -5.63
CA PRO A 261 -2.81 -7.01 -7.01
C PRO A 261 -2.03 -5.88 -7.69
N ASP A 262 -1.67 -6.09 -8.96
CA ASP A 262 -0.93 -5.10 -9.73
C ASP A 262 -1.68 -3.76 -9.78
N ARG A 263 -0.96 -2.69 -9.45
CA ARG A 263 -1.45 -1.31 -9.41
C ARG A 263 -2.66 -1.12 -8.49
N ALA A 264 -2.82 -1.96 -7.48
CA ALA A 264 -3.77 -1.70 -6.41
C ALA A 264 -3.47 -0.36 -5.75
N GLU A 265 -4.50 0.46 -5.54
CA GLU A 265 -4.38 1.77 -4.88
C GLU A 265 -4.21 1.59 -3.37
N ILE A 266 -3.11 2.12 -2.84
CA ILE A 266 -2.82 2.16 -1.41
C ILE A 266 -2.65 3.64 -1.02
N ILE A 267 -3.62 4.19 -0.31
CA ILE A 267 -3.72 5.63 -0.02
C ILE A 267 -3.23 5.93 1.40
N PHE A 268 -2.02 6.45 1.54
CA PHE A 268 -1.56 6.97 2.83
C PHE A 268 -1.97 8.43 2.94
N ALA A 269 -3.14 8.71 3.51
CA ALA A 269 -3.62 10.07 3.74
C ALA A 269 -3.46 10.45 5.23
N GLY A 270 -2.76 11.55 5.48
CA GLY A 270 -2.81 12.31 6.73
C GLY A 270 -3.77 13.50 6.61
N GLU A 271 -3.72 14.43 7.57
CA GLU A 271 -4.58 15.63 7.57
C GLU A 271 -4.28 16.56 6.38
N ASP A 272 -3.01 16.87 6.13
CA ASP A 272 -2.58 17.86 5.13
C ASP A 272 -1.77 17.29 3.95
N GLN A 273 -1.41 16.02 4.01
CA GLN A 273 -0.56 15.36 3.01
C GLN A 273 -1.02 13.93 2.80
N GLY A 274 -0.86 13.42 1.59
CA GLY A 274 -0.98 12.01 1.36
C GLY A 274 -0.24 11.55 0.13
N ILE A 275 -0.10 10.23 -0.01
CA ILE A 275 0.47 9.59 -1.19
C ILE A 275 -0.44 8.45 -1.64
N ASN A 276 -0.60 8.31 -2.95
CA ASN A 276 -1.20 7.12 -3.55
C ASN A 276 -0.06 6.23 -4.04
N VAL A 277 0.00 5.00 -3.56
CA VAL A 277 1.03 4.05 -3.96
C VAL A 277 0.36 2.98 -4.82
N GLN A 278 0.87 2.83 -6.05
CA GLN A 278 0.49 1.77 -6.98
C GLN A 278 1.75 0.99 -7.36
N LEU A 279 1.81 -0.26 -6.93
CA LEU A 279 2.97 -1.13 -7.18
C LEU A 279 2.58 -2.28 -8.11
N THR A 280 3.55 -2.72 -8.90
CA THR A 280 3.46 -3.97 -9.66
C THR A 280 4.37 -5.03 -9.05
N ASP A 281 3.97 -6.29 -9.19
CA ASP A 281 4.67 -7.47 -8.67
C ASP A 281 5.07 -7.33 -7.19
N ALA A 282 4.14 -6.79 -6.40
CA ALA A 282 4.41 -6.40 -5.04
C ALA A 282 4.01 -7.48 -4.03
N TYR A 283 4.78 -7.57 -2.95
CA TYR A 283 4.60 -8.51 -1.85
C TYR A 283 4.59 -7.78 -0.52
N VAL A 284 3.76 -8.27 0.40
CA VAL A 284 3.81 -7.97 1.83
C VAL A 284 4.29 -9.22 2.55
N ILE A 285 5.42 -9.12 3.24
CA ILE A 285 6.01 -10.22 4.00
C ILE A 285 6.21 -9.79 5.45
N GLY A 286 5.51 -10.42 6.38
CA GLY A 286 5.60 -10.11 7.81
C GLY A 286 5.97 -11.34 8.63
N THR A 287 6.80 -11.19 9.66
CA THR A 287 7.17 -12.31 10.56
C THR A 287 6.41 -12.22 11.87
N PHE A 288 5.63 -13.23 12.21
CA PHE A 288 4.96 -13.30 13.51
C PHE A 288 5.95 -13.60 14.64
N ASP A 289 5.68 -13.03 15.80
CA ASP A 289 6.32 -13.47 17.04
C ASP A 289 5.81 -14.86 17.49
N GLU A 290 6.37 -15.41 18.56
CA GLU A 290 5.96 -16.74 19.08
C GLU A 290 4.50 -16.78 19.56
N THR A 291 3.92 -15.63 19.91
CA THR A 291 2.55 -15.54 20.43
C THR A 291 1.53 -15.08 19.39
N PHE A 292 1.96 -14.80 18.15
CA PHE A 292 1.13 -14.24 17.08
C PHE A 292 0.39 -12.95 17.47
N THR A 293 1.00 -12.15 18.34
CA THR A 293 0.48 -10.84 18.77
C THR A 293 1.16 -9.69 18.04
N ARG A 294 2.33 -9.94 17.46
CA ARG A 294 3.10 -8.98 16.67
C ARG A 294 3.47 -9.58 15.33
N LEU A 295 3.52 -8.73 14.31
CA LEU A 295 4.02 -9.05 12.97
C LEU A 295 5.18 -8.09 12.69
N SER A 296 6.43 -8.49 12.93
CA SER A 296 7.58 -7.61 12.77
C SER A 296 8.88 -8.38 12.45
N PRO A 297 9.70 -7.89 11.50
CA PRO A 297 9.39 -6.78 10.60
C PRO A 297 8.32 -7.18 9.57
N VAL A 298 7.53 -6.20 9.11
CA VAL A 298 6.74 -6.33 7.88
C VAL A 298 7.46 -5.59 6.78
N THR A 299 7.74 -6.24 5.66
CA THR A 299 8.34 -5.65 4.47
C THR A 299 7.28 -5.56 3.38
N VAL A 300 7.09 -4.38 2.80
CA VAL A 300 6.37 -4.19 1.54
C VAL A 300 7.40 -3.93 0.47
N ALA A 301 7.44 -4.78 -0.55
CA ALA A 301 8.38 -4.67 -1.65
C ALA A 301 7.66 -4.76 -2.99
N GLY A 302 8.13 -4.03 -4.01
CA GLY A 302 7.55 -4.07 -5.35
C GLY A 302 8.19 -3.08 -6.31
N ARG A 303 7.56 -2.90 -7.47
CA ARG A 303 8.02 -2.00 -8.54
C ARG A 303 7.08 -0.79 -8.60
N TRP A 304 7.59 0.42 -8.41
CA TRP A 304 6.80 1.65 -8.51
C TRP A 304 7.15 2.36 -9.81
N SER A 305 6.19 2.46 -10.74
CA SER A 305 6.46 3.07 -12.05
C SER A 305 6.80 4.55 -11.90
N VAL A 306 7.73 5.04 -12.74
CA VAL A 306 8.12 6.45 -12.75
C VAL A 306 6.92 7.35 -13.04
N LEU A 307 5.98 6.91 -13.88
CA LEU A 307 4.76 7.66 -14.19
C LEU A 307 3.85 7.80 -12.96
N ASP A 308 3.62 6.70 -12.24
CA ASP A 308 2.76 6.72 -11.04
C ASP A 308 3.43 7.53 -9.90
N LEU A 309 4.76 7.50 -9.80
CA LEU A 309 5.54 8.35 -8.87
C LEU A 309 5.37 9.84 -9.18
N LEU A 310 5.43 10.22 -10.46
CA LEU A 310 5.22 11.61 -10.89
C LEU A 310 3.77 12.06 -10.69
N GLU A 311 2.79 11.17 -10.91
CA GLU A 311 1.37 11.45 -10.62
C GLU A 311 1.16 11.68 -9.12
N THR A 312 1.83 10.90 -8.27
CA THR A 312 1.78 11.07 -6.80
C THR A 312 2.42 12.37 -6.32
N ALA A 313 3.27 13.01 -7.13
CA ALA A 313 3.95 14.23 -6.75
C ALA A 313 2.98 15.40 -6.48
N SER A 314 1.82 15.44 -7.17
CA SER A 314 0.83 16.50 -6.96
C SER A 314 0.19 16.46 -5.58
N SER A 315 0.04 15.27 -4.97
CA SER A 315 -0.55 15.11 -3.65
C SER A 315 0.36 15.58 -2.51
N VAL A 316 1.61 15.92 -2.83
CA VAL A 316 2.57 16.58 -1.93
C VAL A 316 2.94 18.00 -2.40
N ASN A 317 2.14 18.59 -3.29
CA ASN A 317 2.32 19.94 -3.86
C ASN A 317 3.58 20.09 -4.75
N ILE A 318 4.01 19.03 -5.45
CA ILE A 318 5.03 19.14 -6.50
C ILE A 318 4.32 19.09 -7.85
N CYS A 319 4.24 20.24 -8.52
CA CYS A 319 3.44 20.40 -9.72
C CYS A 319 4.30 20.45 -10.99
N SER A 320 3.76 19.93 -12.09
CA SER A 320 4.41 20.00 -13.40
C SER A 320 4.74 21.45 -13.77
N GLY A 321 6.01 21.72 -14.04
CA GLY A 321 6.52 23.07 -14.37
C GLY A 321 7.26 23.75 -13.22
N ASP A 322 7.18 23.21 -12.00
CA ASP A 322 7.98 23.66 -10.87
C ASP A 322 9.41 23.13 -10.94
N THR A 323 10.33 23.84 -10.28
CA THR A 323 11.75 23.42 -10.23
C THR A 323 11.91 22.09 -9.49
N GLU A 324 11.10 21.89 -8.45
CA GLU A 324 11.03 20.69 -7.63
C GLU A 324 10.59 19.48 -8.47
N TYR A 325 9.65 19.66 -9.39
CA TYR A 325 9.21 18.60 -10.30
C TYR A 325 10.32 18.19 -11.27
N ASP A 326 11.04 19.15 -11.85
CA ASP A 326 12.19 18.86 -12.73
C ASP A 326 13.34 18.15 -11.98
N ILE A 327 13.54 18.48 -10.70
CA ILE A 327 14.51 17.81 -9.83
C ILE A 327 14.07 16.37 -9.57
N LEU A 328 12.80 16.17 -9.20
CA LEU A 328 12.24 14.84 -8.96
C LEU A 328 12.33 13.96 -10.21
N GLN A 329 11.91 14.47 -11.37
CA GLN A 329 11.97 13.73 -12.63
C GLN A 329 13.39 13.30 -12.97
N ARG A 330 14.36 14.21 -12.88
CA ARG A 330 15.78 13.87 -13.11
C ARG A 330 16.26 12.80 -12.13
N LYS A 331 15.86 12.91 -10.86
CA LYS A 331 16.24 11.92 -9.86
C LYS A 331 15.63 10.54 -10.17
N LEU A 332 14.38 10.49 -10.64
CA LEU A 332 13.75 9.24 -11.06
C LEU A 332 14.47 8.61 -12.26
N ASP A 333 14.91 9.40 -13.23
CA ASP A 333 15.75 8.92 -14.35
C ASP A 333 17.11 8.36 -13.88
N GLU A 334 17.61 8.83 -12.73
CA GLU A 334 18.85 8.33 -12.10
C GLU A 334 18.64 7.06 -11.27
N VAL A 335 17.49 6.92 -10.62
CA VAL A 335 17.23 5.81 -9.69
C VAL A 335 16.43 4.67 -10.30
N ALA A 336 15.79 4.85 -11.46
CA ALA A 336 15.06 3.79 -12.13
C ALA A 336 16.00 2.63 -12.49
N ASP A 337 15.71 1.46 -11.94
CA ASP A 337 16.59 0.28 -11.94
C ASP A 337 15.89 -0.97 -12.48
N VAL A 338 14.56 -0.98 -12.48
CA VAL A 338 13.74 -2.13 -12.87
C VAL A 338 12.68 -1.74 -13.91
N ARG A 339 12.09 -2.75 -14.54
CA ARG A 339 10.89 -2.55 -15.38
C ARG A 339 9.62 -2.53 -14.55
N ALA A 340 8.66 -1.68 -14.88
CA ALA A 340 7.34 -1.69 -14.23
C ALA A 340 6.63 -3.03 -14.47
N THR A 341 6.78 -3.62 -15.65
CA THR A 341 6.25 -4.95 -15.95
C THR A 341 7.38 -6.00 -15.83
N PRO A 342 7.29 -6.97 -14.90
CA PRO A 342 8.30 -8.00 -14.76
C PRO A 342 8.56 -8.77 -16.05
N ASN A 343 9.78 -9.25 -16.26
CA ASN A 343 10.19 -10.05 -17.42
C ASN A 343 10.09 -9.31 -18.77
N THR A 344 10.03 -7.97 -18.76
CA THR A 344 10.07 -7.16 -20.00
C THR A 344 11.41 -6.46 -20.22
N GLY A 345 12.40 -6.78 -19.39
CA GLY A 345 13.77 -6.29 -19.48
C GLY A 345 14.58 -6.80 -20.68
N GLY A 346 15.84 -6.40 -20.71
CA GLY A 346 16.84 -6.83 -21.67
C GLY A 346 17.95 -5.79 -21.87
N PRO A 347 19.05 -6.13 -22.58
CA PRO A 347 20.22 -5.27 -22.71
C PRO A 347 19.96 -3.89 -23.35
N THR A 348 18.84 -3.72 -24.04
CA THR A 348 18.43 -2.47 -24.69
C THR A 348 17.15 -1.89 -24.09
N ALA A 349 16.60 -2.51 -23.05
CA ALA A 349 15.42 -2.02 -22.37
C ALA A 349 15.80 -0.85 -21.48
N THR A 350 15.01 0.23 -21.50
CA THR A 350 15.14 1.33 -20.55
C THR A 350 14.32 1.04 -19.30
N CYS A 351 14.83 1.35 -18.11
CA CYS A 351 14.09 1.22 -16.86
C CYS A 351 12.99 2.27 -16.78
N ASP A 352 11.82 1.85 -16.31
CA ASP A 352 10.61 2.67 -16.20
C ASP A 352 9.94 2.55 -14.82
N ALA A 353 10.61 1.91 -13.86
CA ALA A 353 10.20 1.81 -12.47
C ALA A 353 11.40 1.89 -11.53
N VAL A 354 11.10 2.23 -10.28
CA VAL A 354 12.01 2.20 -9.14
C VAL A 354 11.62 1.02 -8.26
N SER A 355 12.59 0.18 -7.92
CA SER A 355 12.40 -0.85 -6.91
C SER A 355 12.24 -0.22 -5.53
N ILE A 356 11.20 -0.66 -4.79
CA ILE A 356 10.91 -0.15 -3.46
C ILE A 356 10.86 -1.31 -2.46
N GLY A 357 11.50 -1.10 -1.32
CA GLY A 357 11.28 -1.85 -0.09
C GLY A 357 11.06 -0.88 1.06
N VAL A 358 9.99 -1.04 1.84
CA VAL A 358 9.76 -0.30 3.10
C VAL A 358 9.38 -1.28 4.20
N THR A 359 9.61 -0.90 5.46
CA THR A 359 9.26 -1.74 6.61
C THR A 359 8.28 -1.09 7.56
N PHE A 360 7.49 -1.92 8.24
CA PHE A 360 6.52 -1.56 9.27
C PHE A 360 6.64 -2.49 10.47
N GLU A 361 5.99 -2.10 11.57
CA GLU A 361 5.68 -2.97 12.70
C GLU A 361 4.17 -3.21 12.78
N GLY A 362 3.77 -4.48 12.81
CA GLY A 362 2.37 -4.89 12.91
C GLY A 362 1.96 -5.26 14.34
N TYR A 363 0.82 -4.75 14.77
CA TYR A 363 0.22 -4.96 16.08
C TYR A 363 -1.20 -5.49 15.93
N ARG A 364 -1.64 -6.37 16.84
CA ARG A 364 -3.05 -6.77 16.87
C ARG A 364 -3.95 -5.55 17.09
N VAL A 365 -5.05 -5.49 16.37
CA VAL A 365 -6.08 -4.47 16.47
C VAL A 365 -7.45 -5.09 16.23
N ARG A 366 -8.52 -4.31 16.37
CA ARG A 366 -9.90 -4.69 16.09
C ARG A 366 -10.51 -3.67 15.12
N ILE A 367 -11.35 -4.14 14.19
CA ILE A 367 -12.07 -3.24 13.28
C ILE A 367 -13.38 -2.80 13.95
N ALA A 368 -13.53 -1.49 14.13
CA ALA A 368 -14.72 -0.88 14.74
C ALA A 368 -15.87 -0.70 13.74
N GLY A 369 -15.52 -0.42 12.47
CA GLY A 369 -16.49 -0.12 11.41
C GLY A 369 -15.83 0.57 10.23
N LEU A 370 -16.66 1.04 9.31
CA LEU A 370 -16.27 1.82 8.15
C LEU A 370 -16.48 3.31 8.41
N GLU A 371 -15.58 4.14 7.90
CA GLU A 371 -15.71 5.59 7.86
C GLU A 371 -15.16 6.13 6.53
N PRO A 372 -15.74 7.18 5.93
CA PRO A 372 -15.15 7.85 4.79
C PRO A 372 -13.75 8.39 5.11
N GLY A 373 -12.78 8.13 4.24
CA GLY A 373 -11.41 8.61 4.45
C GLY A 373 -11.21 10.07 4.04
N ASN A 374 -10.22 10.74 4.66
CA ASN A 374 -9.79 12.06 4.20
C ASN A 374 -9.31 11.97 2.75
N PRO A 375 -9.88 12.71 1.78
CA PRO A 375 -9.42 12.68 0.39
C PRO A 375 -7.93 13.02 0.30
N LEU A 376 -7.27 12.51 -0.74
CA LEU A 376 -5.92 12.97 -1.05
C LEU A 376 -6.00 14.45 -1.44
N PRO A 377 -5.17 15.33 -0.84
CA PRO A 377 -5.10 16.70 -1.29
C PRO A 377 -4.59 16.72 -2.73
N ASP A 378 -5.15 17.58 -3.57
CA ASP A 378 -4.55 17.96 -4.84
C ASP A 378 -3.90 19.32 -4.68
N GLY A 379 -2.57 19.33 -4.59
CA GLY A 379 -1.80 20.55 -4.39
C GLY A 379 -1.66 21.43 -5.64
N CYS A 380 -2.09 20.92 -6.79
CA CYS A 380 -1.82 21.52 -8.10
C CYS A 380 -3.05 22.09 -8.81
N GLU A 381 -4.23 22.06 -8.17
CA GLU A 381 -5.49 22.65 -8.67
C GLU A 381 -5.65 24.16 -8.40
#